data_AF-A0A534RV43-F1
#
_entry.id   AF-A0A534RV43-F1
#
_cell.length_a   1.000
_cell.length_b   1.000
_cell.length_c   1.000
_cell.angle_alpha   90.00
_cell.angle_beta   90.00
_cell.angle_gamma   90.00
#
_symmetry.space_group_name_H-M   'P 1'
#
loop_
_entity.id
_entity.type
_entity.pdbx_description
1 polymer ?
#
loop_
_entity_poly.entity_id
_entity_poly.type
_entity_poly.pdbx_seq_one_letter_code
_entity_poly.pdbx_strand_id
1 'polypeptide(L)'
;MQSTQVTDATHASAHIVIANDAGLGFRDVSVETGPEQATLRTGFQVVATPPEVCGNCTDDDGDGMVDYEDSDCCSAPASMTIKAFKFKVSKTGKPSPLTIGISVPMAGIDPTSSDVELQLSNGNGEAFCALLTHGGWSKKKKSFKFSDKTGAAGGLSIGVLNFKKKGAIANLVLTGKRIDLSRFTDPSYTATLRIGSQCATGSKRKGH
;
A
#
# COMPACT_ATOMS: atom_id res chain seq x y z
N MET A 1 -6.82 -16.85 6.72
CA MET A 1 -7.56 -18.14 6.78
C MET A 1 -6.87 -18.99 7.83
N GLN A 2 -7.59 -19.38 8.88
CA GLN A 2 -7.06 -20.32 9.88
C GLN A 2 -7.02 -21.71 9.23
N SER A 3 -5.91 -22.42 9.40
CA SER A 3 -5.74 -23.77 8.86
C SER A 3 -4.98 -24.63 9.85
N THR A 4 -5.25 -25.93 9.81
CA THR A 4 -4.62 -26.94 10.67
C THR A 4 -4.24 -28.12 9.80
N GLN A 5 -2.99 -28.59 9.91
CA GLN A 5 -2.50 -29.76 9.22
C GLN A 5 -1.94 -30.75 10.24
N VAL A 6 -2.42 -31.99 10.20
CA VAL A 6 -1.88 -33.09 11.01
C VAL A 6 -0.89 -33.85 10.14
N THR A 7 0.37 -33.91 10.56
CA THR A 7 1.43 -34.58 9.79
C THR A 7 1.59 -36.03 10.23
N ASP A 8 1.43 -36.32 11.51
CA ASP A 8 1.38 -37.67 12.09
C ASP A 8 0.66 -37.66 13.45
N ALA A 9 0.67 -38.79 14.15
CA ALA A 9 -0.02 -38.97 15.43
C ALA A 9 0.44 -38.02 16.55
N THR A 10 1.61 -37.39 16.41
CA THR A 10 2.23 -36.51 17.42
C THR A 10 2.56 -35.10 16.91
N HIS A 11 2.36 -34.84 15.62
CA HIS A 11 2.71 -33.56 15.02
C HIS A 11 1.53 -32.96 14.26
N ALA A 12 1.16 -31.73 14.65
CA ALA A 12 0.24 -30.89 13.91
C ALA A 12 0.79 -29.45 13.82
N SER A 13 0.48 -28.77 12.72
CA SER A 13 0.76 -27.35 12.52
C SER A 13 -0.55 -26.59 12.36
N ALA A 14 -0.63 -25.39 12.96
CA ALA A 14 -1.78 -24.51 12.84
C ALA A 14 -1.31 -23.11 12.44
N HIS A 15 -1.97 -22.50 11.45
CA HIS A 15 -1.82 -21.09 11.15
C HIS A 15 -2.88 -20.29 11.90
N ILE A 16 -2.43 -19.43 12.81
CA ILE A 16 -3.26 -18.52 13.59
C ILE A 16 -3.03 -17.10 13.05
N VAL A 17 -4.12 -16.37 12.81
CA VAL A 17 -4.08 -14.94 12.50
C VAL A 17 -4.54 -14.19 13.73
N ILE A 18 -3.70 -13.27 14.22
CA ILE A 18 -4.06 -12.36 15.30
C ILE A 18 -4.69 -11.13 14.65
N ALA A 19 -5.87 -10.72 15.13
CA ALA A 19 -6.51 -9.50 14.64
C ALA A 19 -5.76 -8.27 15.15
N ASN A 20 -5.77 -7.17 14.38
CA ASN A 20 -5.13 -5.91 14.76
C ASN A 20 -5.74 -5.30 16.04
N ASP A 21 -6.99 -5.61 16.36
CA ASP A 21 -7.68 -5.20 17.58
C ASP A 21 -7.62 -6.24 18.72
N ALA A 22 -6.78 -7.26 18.60
CA ALA A 22 -6.64 -8.29 19.62
C ALA A 22 -6.16 -7.67 20.94
N GLY A 23 -6.88 -7.94 22.03
CA GLY A 23 -6.47 -7.46 23.35
C GLY A 23 -5.05 -7.89 23.71
N LEU A 24 -4.30 -7.04 24.40
CA LEU A 24 -2.94 -7.37 24.79
C LEU A 24 -2.92 -8.49 25.85
N GLY A 25 -1.78 -9.16 25.98
CA GLY A 25 -1.51 -10.14 27.03
C GLY A 25 -1.40 -11.58 26.54
N PHE A 26 -1.22 -12.50 27.50
CA PHE A 26 -1.00 -13.91 27.20
C PHE A 26 -2.26 -14.59 26.65
N ARG A 27 -2.03 -15.60 25.81
CA ARG A 27 -3.05 -16.47 25.23
C ARG A 27 -2.65 -17.92 25.41
N ASP A 28 -3.59 -18.73 25.85
CA ASP A 28 -3.43 -20.17 25.91
C ASP A 28 -3.68 -20.76 24.51
N VAL A 29 -2.97 -21.84 24.17
CA VAL A 29 -3.17 -22.60 22.94
C VAL A 29 -3.68 -23.98 23.33
N SER A 30 -4.83 -24.39 22.80
CA SER A 30 -5.39 -25.72 23.06
C SER A 30 -5.52 -26.50 21.77
N VAL A 31 -5.15 -27.77 21.82
CA VAL A 31 -5.34 -28.75 20.73
C VAL A 31 -6.26 -29.84 21.27
N GLU A 32 -7.24 -30.24 20.46
CA GLU A 32 -8.19 -31.29 20.80
C GLU A 32 -8.21 -32.35 19.70
N THR A 33 -8.08 -33.61 20.09
CA THR A 33 -8.09 -34.78 19.19
C THR A 33 -9.04 -35.83 19.75
N GLY A 34 -10.31 -35.79 19.31
CA GLY A 34 -11.34 -36.66 19.87
C GLY A 34 -11.60 -36.33 21.34
N PRO A 35 -11.48 -37.28 22.29
CA PRO A 35 -11.69 -37.02 23.71
C PRO A 35 -10.47 -36.39 24.41
N GLU A 36 -9.32 -36.28 23.73
CA GLU A 36 -8.08 -35.79 24.32
C GLU A 36 -7.92 -34.29 24.08
N GLN A 37 -7.57 -33.54 25.13
CA GLN A 37 -7.27 -32.12 25.07
C GLN A 37 -5.90 -31.86 25.71
N ALA A 38 -5.06 -31.10 25.01
CA ALA A 38 -3.81 -30.59 25.52
C ALA A 38 -3.80 -29.08 25.42
N THR A 39 -3.49 -28.40 26.53
CA THR A 39 -3.39 -26.94 26.57
C THR A 39 -1.97 -26.51 26.91
N LEU A 40 -1.35 -25.76 26.01
CA LEU A 40 -0.18 -24.96 26.29
C LEU A 40 -0.63 -23.63 26.91
N ARG A 41 -0.51 -23.53 28.23
CA ARG A 41 -0.78 -22.29 28.96
C ARG A 41 0.23 -21.23 28.57
N THR A 42 -0.23 -19.99 28.45
CA THR A 42 0.57 -18.83 28.02
C THR A 42 1.39 -19.13 26.76
N GLY A 43 0.79 -19.85 25.80
CA GLY A 43 1.48 -20.35 24.61
C GLY A 43 2.01 -19.24 23.70
N PHE A 44 1.37 -18.06 23.71
CA PHE A 44 1.93 -16.85 23.10
C PHE A 44 1.47 -15.59 23.84
N GLN A 45 2.13 -14.47 23.58
CA GLN A 45 1.75 -13.14 24.09
C GLN A 45 1.36 -12.23 22.92
N VAL A 46 0.21 -11.57 23.03
CA VAL A 46 -0.16 -10.44 22.18
C VAL A 46 0.46 -9.19 22.79
N VAL A 47 1.33 -8.53 22.05
CA VAL A 47 1.99 -7.28 22.44
C VAL A 47 1.49 -6.14 21.54
N ALA A 48 1.60 -4.91 22.01
CA ALA A 48 1.34 -3.75 21.16
C ALA A 48 2.40 -3.70 20.05
N THR A 49 1.98 -3.36 18.83
CA THR A 49 2.91 -3.02 17.76
C THR A 49 3.59 -1.68 18.08
N PRO A 50 4.83 -1.45 17.61
CA PRO A 50 5.42 -0.12 17.58
C PRO A 50 4.49 0.91 16.90
N PRO A 51 4.64 2.22 17.14
CA PRO A 51 3.88 3.20 16.35
C PRO A 51 4.36 3.20 14.89
N GLU A 52 3.43 3.16 13.94
CA GLU A 52 3.72 3.27 12.51
C GLU A 52 4.24 4.67 12.15
N VAL A 53 5.32 4.75 11.36
CA VAL A 53 5.90 6.04 10.90
C VAL A 53 5.47 6.33 9.47
N CYS A 54 4.29 6.93 9.34
CA CYS A 54 3.69 7.22 8.04
C CYS A 54 4.57 8.06 7.09
N GLY A 55 4.70 7.57 5.85
CA GLY A 55 5.38 8.21 4.73
C GLY A 55 6.87 7.88 4.61
N ASN A 56 7.33 6.78 5.21
CA ASN A 56 8.73 6.35 5.15
C ASN A 56 8.97 5.11 4.26
N CYS A 57 7.93 4.58 3.61
CA CYS A 57 7.93 3.38 2.76
C CYS A 57 8.38 2.11 3.48
N THR A 58 8.11 2.02 4.79
CA THR A 58 8.47 0.88 5.64
C THR A 58 7.25 0.49 6.49
N ASP A 59 7.13 -0.81 6.74
CA ASP A 59 6.23 -1.38 7.75
C ASP A 59 6.97 -1.29 9.09
N ASP A 60 6.72 -0.23 9.87
CA ASP A 60 7.45 0.03 11.12
C ASP A 60 6.86 -0.73 12.31
N ASP A 61 5.57 -1.07 12.21
CA ASP A 61 4.83 -1.74 13.26
C ASP A 61 4.83 -3.29 13.12
N GLY A 62 5.18 -3.78 11.94
CA GLY A 62 5.38 -5.18 11.60
C GLY A 62 4.07 -5.95 11.31
N ASP A 63 2.96 -5.25 11.06
CA ASP A 63 1.66 -5.86 10.78
C ASP A 63 1.51 -6.32 9.31
N GLY A 64 2.48 -6.00 8.46
CA GLY A 64 2.52 -6.36 7.04
C GLY A 64 1.85 -5.33 6.12
N MET A 65 1.33 -4.23 6.66
CA MET A 65 0.91 -3.04 5.93
C MET A 65 2.04 -2.01 5.94
N VAL A 66 2.08 -1.14 4.94
CA VAL A 66 3.09 -0.09 4.83
C VAL A 66 2.38 1.25 4.77
N ASP A 67 2.83 2.24 5.54
CA ASP A 67 2.38 3.63 5.52
C ASP A 67 0.85 3.76 5.35
N TYR A 68 0.35 4.42 4.30
CA TYR A 68 -1.07 4.74 4.14
C TYR A 68 -1.93 3.55 3.68
N GLU A 69 -1.33 2.39 3.43
CA GLU A 69 -2.08 1.13 3.38
C GLU A 69 -2.44 0.62 4.78
N ASP A 70 -1.72 1.06 5.82
CA ASP A 70 -2.05 0.86 7.22
C ASP A 70 -3.19 1.79 7.66
N SER A 71 -4.09 1.22 8.45
CA SER A 71 -5.15 1.92 9.16
C SER A 71 -4.66 2.98 10.17
N ASP A 72 -3.47 2.82 10.73
CA ASP A 72 -2.88 3.79 11.67
C ASP A 72 -2.48 5.09 10.95
N CYS A 73 -2.08 4.99 9.67
CA CYS A 73 -1.79 6.14 8.82
C CYS A 73 -3.01 6.64 8.03
N CYS A 74 -3.91 5.73 7.63
CA CYS A 74 -5.09 6.04 6.84
C CYS A 74 -6.31 5.28 7.36
N SER A 75 -6.89 5.77 8.46
CA SER A 75 -8.04 5.13 9.12
C SER A 75 -9.34 5.12 8.30
N ALA A 76 -9.50 6.04 7.34
CA ALA A 76 -10.70 6.13 6.51
C ALA A 76 -10.39 6.58 5.08
N PRO A 77 -9.81 5.70 4.23
CA PRO A 77 -9.48 6.05 2.86
C PRO A 77 -10.74 6.35 2.05
N ALA A 78 -10.73 7.46 1.31
CA ALA A 78 -11.75 7.69 0.29
C ALA A 78 -11.60 6.67 -0.85
N SER A 79 -12.69 6.32 -1.53
CA SER A 79 -12.61 5.50 -2.74
C SER A 79 -12.10 6.31 -3.92
N MET A 80 -11.19 5.75 -4.72
CA MET A 80 -10.72 6.36 -5.96
C MET A 80 -10.82 5.41 -7.16
N THR A 81 -10.61 5.95 -8.36
CA THR A 81 -10.61 5.20 -9.61
C THR A 81 -9.25 5.25 -10.28
N ILE A 82 -8.68 4.08 -10.58
CA ILE A 82 -7.49 3.97 -11.43
C ILE A 82 -7.90 4.03 -12.91
N LYS A 83 -7.71 5.20 -13.53
CA LYS A 83 -8.02 5.44 -14.95
C LYS A 83 -7.02 4.79 -15.89
N ALA A 84 -5.73 4.84 -15.57
CA ALA A 84 -4.68 4.25 -16.38
C ALA A 84 -3.66 3.54 -15.50
N PHE A 85 -3.20 2.38 -15.93
CA PHE A 85 -2.09 1.69 -15.31
C PHE A 85 -1.33 0.94 -16.41
N LYS A 86 -0.43 1.67 -17.05
CA LYS A 86 0.33 1.19 -18.22
C LYS A 86 1.74 0.88 -17.75
N PHE A 87 2.08 -0.39 -17.77
CA PHE A 87 3.40 -0.87 -17.40
C PHE A 87 3.80 -2.06 -18.28
N LYS A 88 5.10 -2.17 -18.54
CA LYS A 88 5.70 -3.33 -19.21
C LYS A 88 6.61 -4.02 -18.21
N VAL A 89 6.27 -5.23 -17.76
CA VAL A 89 7.20 -6.03 -16.97
C VAL A 89 8.28 -6.56 -17.91
N SER A 90 9.54 -6.30 -17.57
CA SER A 90 10.66 -6.82 -18.37
C SER A 90 10.87 -8.30 -18.06
N LYS A 91 10.83 -9.15 -19.10
CA LYS A 91 11.21 -10.57 -18.99
C LYS A 91 12.68 -10.76 -18.59
N THR A 92 13.48 -9.70 -18.63
CA THR A 92 14.92 -9.70 -18.34
C THR A 92 15.26 -8.96 -17.06
N GLY A 93 14.27 -8.61 -16.23
CA GLY A 93 14.46 -7.88 -14.97
C GLY A 93 14.85 -6.40 -15.13
N LYS A 94 14.94 -5.88 -16.36
CA LYS A 94 15.31 -4.48 -16.60
C LYS A 94 14.23 -3.49 -16.14
N PRO A 95 14.61 -2.35 -15.53
CA PRO A 95 13.67 -1.27 -15.22
C PRO A 95 12.88 -0.84 -16.45
N SER A 96 11.60 -0.56 -16.26
CA SER A 96 10.65 -0.35 -17.35
C SER A 96 9.76 0.87 -17.12
N PRO A 97 9.12 1.40 -18.17
CA PRO A 97 8.22 2.53 -18.03
C PRO A 97 6.93 2.17 -17.28
N LEU A 98 6.49 3.08 -16.42
CA LEU A 98 5.21 3.06 -15.73
C LEU A 98 4.46 4.36 -16.02
N THR A 99 3.16 4.26 -16.27
CA THR A 99 2.23 5.38 -16.22
C THR A 99 1.01 4.97 -15.42
N ILE A 100 0.74 5.70 -14.35
CA ILE A 100 -0.48 5.55 -13.56
C ILE A 100 -1.31 6.82 -13.67
N GLY A 101 -2.61 6.66 -13.87
CA GLY A 101 -3.59 7.73 -13.90
C GLY A 101 -4.68 7.44 -12.88
N ILE A 102 -4.88 8.34 -11.94
CA ILE A 102 -5.83 8.23 -10.82
C ILE A 102 -6.84 9.37 -10.91
N SER A 103 -8.08 9.08 -10.53
CA SER A 103 -9.14 10.06 -10.33
C SER A 103 -9.72 9.86 -8.94
N VAL A 104 -9.65 10.89 -8.11
CA VAL A 104 -9.97 10.81 -6.69
C VAL A 104 -10.86 12.00 -6.29
N PRO A 105 -11.90 11.79 -5.47
CA PRO A 105 -12.77 12.87 -4.97
C PRO A 105 -12.11 13.65 -3.82
N MET A 106 -10.94 14.24 -4.08
CA MET A 106 -10.24 15.12 -3.14
C MET A 106 -10.38 16.58 -3.60
N ALA A 107 -10.69 17.47 -2.66
CA ALA A 107 -10.77 18.90 -2.86
C ALA A 107 -9.80 19.64 -1.93
N GLY A 108 -9.46 20.89 -2.28
CA GLY A 108 -8.63 21.75 -1.42
C GLY A 108 -7.17 21.31 -1.27
N ILE A 109 -6.69 20.41 -2.14
CA ILE A 109 -5.30 19.94 -2.11
C ILE A 109 -4.38 20.88 -2.89
N ASP A 110 -3.17 21.11 -2.35
CA ASP A 110 -2.10 21.85 -3.03
C ASP A 110 -0.76 21.09 -2.87
N PRO A 111 -0.26 20.43 -3.92
CA PRO A 111 0.95 19.63 -3.83
C PRO A 111 2.24 20.48 -3.79
N THR A 112 2.17 21.81 -3.91
CA THR A 112 3.36 22.66 -3.67
C THR A 112 3.58 22.97 -2.20
N SER A 113 2.60 22.65 -1.36
CA SER A 113 2.63 22.88 0.10
C SER A 113 2.54 21.58 0.90
N SER A 114 2.32 20.45 0.22
CA SER A 114 2.17 19.14 0.85
C SER A 114 2.72 18.07 -0.07
N ASP A 115 3.35 17.07 0.50
CA ASP A 115 3.86 15.94 -0.27
C ASP A 115 2.71 15.09 -0.83
N VAL A 116 3.01 14.42 -1.93
CA VAL A 116 2.15 13.44 -2.57
C VAL A 116 2.81 12.10 -2.45
N GLU A 117 2.05 11.07 -2.11
CA GLU A 117 2.59 9.73 -1.92
C GLU A 117 1.76 8.73 -2.69
N LEU A 118 2.45 7.82 -3.37
CA LEU A 118 1.83 6.73 -4.09
C LEU A 118 2.42 5.41 -3.61
N GLN A 119 1.54 4.57 -3.10
CA GLN A 119 1.82 3.17 -2.82
C GLN A 119 1.05 2.29 -3.79
N LEU A 120 1.68 1.19 -4.18
CA LEU A 120 1.10 0.17 -5.04
C LEU A 120 1.42 -1.19 -4.42
N SER A 121 0.37 -1.96 -4.15
CA SER A 121 0.46 -3.31 -3.61
C SER A 121 -0.30 -4.30 -4.49
N ASN A 122 -0.03 -5.58 -4.28
CA ASN A 122 -0.80 -6.68 -4.88
C ASN A 122 -0.91 -7.84 -3.88
N GLY A 123 -1.42 -9.00 -4.34
CA GLY A 123 -1.56 -10.18 -3.48
C GLY A 123 -0.25 -10.74 -2.90
N ASN A 124 0.91 -10.24 -3.37
CA ASN A 124 2.23 -10.59 -2.85
C ASN A 124 2.83 -9.51 -1.92
N GLY A 125 2.05 -8.49 -1.53
CA GLY A 125 2.47 -7.37 -0.68
C GLY A 125 2.76 -6.09 -1.45
N GLU A 126 3.44 -5.13 -0.80
CA GLU A 126 3.79 -3.85 -1.41
C GLU A 126 4.80 -4.03 -2.55
N ALA A 127 4.42 -3.56 -3.74
CA ALA A 127 5.23 -3.62 -4.94
C ALA A 127 6.01 -2.33 -5.21
N PHE A 128 5.56 -1.20 -4.68
CA PHE A 128 6.16 0.12 -4.90
C PHE A 128 5.63 1.17 -3.93
N CYS A 129 6.51 1.96 -3.34
CA CYS A 129 6.19 3.19 -2.61
C CYS A 129 7.03 4.35 -3.16
N ALA A 130 6.43 5.52 -3.31
CA ALA A 130 7.14 6.73 -3.72
C ALA A 130 6.57 8.00 -3.11
N LEU A 131 7.48 8.74 -2.47
CA LEU A 131 7.26 10.11 -2.00
C LEU A 131 7.62 11.13 -3.09
N LEU A 132 6.62 11.87 -3.55
CA LEU A 132 6.76 13.01 -4.45
C LEU A 132 6.74 14.29 -3.62
N THR A 133 7.92 14.73 -3.20
CA THR A 133 8.08 15.88 -2.34
C THR A 133 7.51 17.16 -2.96
N HIS A 134 6.95 18.03 -2.13
CA HIS A 134 6.34 19.30 -2.52
C HIS A 134 7.28 20.20 -3.33
N GLY A 135 8.59 20.14 -3.04
CA GLY A 135 9.63 20.86 -3.80
C GLY A 135 9.76 20.43 -5.26
N GLY A 136 9.32 19.21 -5.62
CA GLY A 136 9.26 18.74 -6.99
C GLY A 136 8.06 19.27 -7.79
N TRP A 137 7.10 19.92 -7.12
CA TRP A 137 5.86 20.42 -7.72
C TRP A 137 5.95 21.90 -8.10
N SER A 138 5.34 22.24 -9.24
CA SER A 138 5.20 23.62 -9.69
C SER A 138 3.77 23.90 -10.14
N LYS A 139 3.21 25.01 -9.63
CA LYS A 139 1.89 25.50 -10.03
C LYS A 139 1.91 25.95 -11.49
N LYS A 140 0.89 25.57 -12.24
CA LYS A 140 0.57 26.04 -13.60
C LYS A 140 -0.84 26.64 -13.59
N LYS A 141 -1.25 27.23 -14.71
CA LYS A 141 -2.54 27.96 -14.80
C LYS A 141 -3.77 27.14 -14.38
N LYS A 142 -3.82 25.84 -14.70
CA LYS A 142 -4.97 24.94 -14.40
C LYS A 142 -4.53 23.57 -13.86
N SER A 143 -3.29 23.44 -13.44
CA SER A 143 -2.70 22.17 -13.04
C SER A 143 -1.46 22.40 -12.18
N PHE A 144 -0.98 21.33 -11.58
CA PHE A 144 0.35 21.26 -10.98
C PHE A 144 1.18 20.25 -11.76
N LYS A 145 2.47 20.56 -11.93
CA LYS A 145 3.42 19.69 -12.61
C LYS A 145 4.52 19.30 -11.64
N PHE A 146 4.68 18.00 -11.44
CA PHE A 146 5.81 17.39 -10.75
C PHE A 146 6.93 17.10 -11.75
N SER A 147 8.16 17.30 -11.32
CA SER A 147 9.36 16.88 -12.03
C SER A 147 10.41 16.41 -11.04
N ASP A 148 10.92 15.19 -11.25
CA ASP A 148 12.08 14.68 -10.54
C ASP A 148 13.10 14.13 -11.55
N LYS A 149 14.34 14.61 -11.44
CA LYS A 149 15.47 14.17 -12.26
C LYS A 149 16.47 13.32 -11.47
N THR A 150 16.34 13.31 -10.15
CA THR A 150 17.22 12.60 -9.22
C THR A 150 16.84 11.13 -9.09
N GLY A 151 15.55 10.81 -9.28
CA GLY A 151 15.00 9.48 -9.08
C GLY A 151 14.57 9.20 -7.65
N ALA A 152 14.66 10.20 -6.76
CA ALA A 152 14.23 10.11 -5.36
C ALA A 152 12.75 9.69 -5.20
N ALA A 153 11.89 10.01 -6.17
CA ALA A 153 10.49 9.56 -6.18
C ALA A 153 10.33 8.13 -6.74
N GLY A 154 11.18 7.18 -6.33
CA GLY A 154 11.15 5.80 -6.82
C GLY A 154 11.32 5.65 -8.33
N GLY A 155 11.92 6.64 -9.00
CA GLY A 155 12.04 6.70 -10.47
C GLY A 155 10.83 7.28 -11.22
N LEU A 156 9.75 7.68 -10.51
CA LEU A 156 8.73 8.54 -11.10
C LEU A 156 9.36 9.91 -11.37
N SER A 157 9.27 10.38 -12.60
CA SER A 157 9.98 11.59 -13.03
C SER A 157 9.06 12.72 -13.46
N ILE A 158 7.80 12.42 -13.80
CA ILE A 158 6.84 13.42 -14.25
C ILE A 158 5.49 13.14 -13.61
N GLY A 159 4.88 14.18 -13.05
CA GLY A 159 3.50 14.13 -12.58
C GLY A 159 2.70 15.32 -13.08
N VAL A 160 1.41 15.10 -13.32
CA VAL A 160 0.44 16.15 -13.64
C VAL A 160 -0.79 15.95 -12.78
N LEU A 161 -1.07 16.92 -11.92
CA LEU A 161 -2.29 16.99 -11.13
C LEU A 161 -3.19 18.08 -11.71
N ASN A 162 -4.42 17.74 -12.04
CA ASN A 162 -5.43 18.70 -12.49
C ASN A 162 -6.77 18.45 -11.81
N PHE A 163 -7.66 19.44 -11.89
CA PHE A 163 -8.94 19.39 -11.21
C PHE A 163 -10.10 19.40 -12.19
N LYS A 164 -11.14 18.62 -11.88
CA LYS A 164 -12.43 18.59 -12.56
C LYS A 164 -13.54 18.95 -11.58
N LYS A 165 -14.76 19.13 -12.11
CA LYS A 165 -15.97 19.47 -11.34
C LYS A 165 -15.72 20.61 -10.33
N LYS A 166 -15.20 21.74 -10.81
CA LYS A 166 -14.89 22.94 -9.99
C LYS A 166 -13.98 22.65 -8.76
N GLY A 167 -13.04 21.72 -8.87
CA GLY A 167 -12.10 21.40 -7.78
C GLY A 167 -12.48 20.17 -6.95
N ALA A 168 -13.67 19.60 -7.16
CA ALA A 168 -14.14 18.45 -6.38
C ALA A 168 -13.49 17.11 -6.77
N ILE A 169 -12.85 17.02 -7.94
CA ILE A 169 -12.17 15.80 -8.39
C ILE A 169 -10.76 16.12 -8.83
N ALA A 170 -9.79 15.55 -8.16
CA ALA A 170 -8.39 15.55 -8.57
C ALA A 170 -8.13 14.41 -9.57
N ASN A 171 -7.46 14.72 -10.68
CA ASN A 171 -6.94 13.74 -11.62
C ASN A 171 -5.42 13.86 -11.62
N LEU A 172 -4.76 12.78 -11.20
CA LEU A 172 -3.33 12.67 -11.10
C LEU A 172 -2.83 11.72 -12.18
N VAL A 173 -1.79 12.11 -12.91
CA VAL A 173 -1.07 11.21 -13.82
C VAL A 173 0.40 11.25 -13.45
N LEU A 174 0.99 10.10 -13.12
CA LEU A 174 2.41 9.95 -12.81
C LEU A 174 3.06 9.03 -13.84
N THR A 175 4.28 9.37 -14.25
CA THR A 175 5.06 8.63 -15.23
C THR A 175 6.51 8.50 -14.79
N GLY A 176 7.06 7.30 -14.95
CA GLY A 176 8.47 6.99 -14.81
C GLY A 176 8.97 6.16 -15.99
N LYS A 177 10.25 6.30 -16.37
CA LYS A 177 10.83 5.55 -17.50
C LYS A 177 11.61 4.32 -17.07
N ARG A 178 12.11 4.32 -15.83
CA ARG A 178 13.02 3.30 -15.28
C ARG A 178 12.56 2.90 -13.88
N ILE A 179 11.36 2.35 -13.80
CA ILE A 179 10.82 1.81 -12.54
C ILE A 179 11.19 0.33 -12.46
N ASP A 180 11.67 -0.12 -11.31
CA ASP A 180 11.74 -1.55 -11.05
C ASP A 180 10.32 -2.08 -10.84
N LEU A 181 9.87 -2.91 -11.78
CA LEU A 181 8.53 -3.48 -11.79
C LEU A 181 8.57 -4.99 -11.57
N SER A 182 9.69 -5.53 -11.10
CA SER A 182 9.85 -6.96 -10.85
C SER A 182 8.84 -7.52 -9.84
N ARG A 183 8.33 -6.68 -8.93
CA ARG A 183 7.29 -7.02 -7.93
C ARG A 183 5.85 -6.92 -8.47
N PHE A 184 5.64 -6.42 -9.68
CA PHE A 184 4.32 -6.33 -10.33
C PHE A 184 4.00 -7.57 -11.17
N THR A 185 4.11 -8.75 -10.56
CA THR A 185 3.85 -10.04 -11.21
C THR A 185 2.37 -10.41 -11.22
N ASP A 186 1.57 -9.90 -10.27
CA ASP A 186 0.12 -10.10 -10.23
C ASP A 186 -0.61 -9.12 -11.17
N PRO A 187 -1.65 -9.57 -11.90
CA PRO A 187 -2.49 -8.69 -12.72
C PRO A 187 -3.34 -7.72 -11.91
N SER A 188 -3.59 -7.99 -10.63
CA SER A 188 -4.39 -7.16 -9.73
C SER A 188 -3.47 -6.29 -8.88
N TYR A 189 -3.82 -5.02 -8.75
CA TYR A 189 -3.07 -4.08 -7.93
C TYR A 189 -4.04 -3.16 -7.20
N THR A 190 -3.68 -2.84 -5.96
CA THR A 190 -4.26 -1.77 -5.18
C THR A 190 -3.32 -0.59 -5.28
N ALA A 191 -3.88 0.60 -5.47
CA ALA A 191 -3.13 1.83 -5.33
C ALA A 191 -3.68 2.55 -4.12
N THR A 192 -2.77 3.13 -3.34
CA THR A 192 -3.10 4.03 -2.25
C THR A 192 -2.39 5.36 -2.52
N LEU A 193 -3.18 6.43 -2.48
CA LEU A 193 -2.74 7.78 -2.81
C LEU A 193 -2.98 8.67 -1.60
N ARG A 194 -1.93 9.35 -1.16
CA ARG A 194 -2.03 10.46 -0.21
C ARG A 194 -1.68 11.78 -0.86
N ILE A 195 -2.45 12.80 -0.54
CA ILE A 195 -2.11 14.20 -0.83
C ILE A 195 -2.41 15.06 0.40
N GLY A 196 -1.37 15.54 1.06
CA GLY A 196 -1.51 16.21 2.36
C GLY A 196 -2.07 15.25 3.42
N SER A 197 -3.18 15.63 4.07
CA SER A 197 -3.87 14.82 5.08
C SER A 197 -4.98 13.92 4.51
N GLN A 198 -5.23 13.94 3.20
CA GLN A 198 -6.25 13.12 2.57
C GLN A 198 -5.60 11.88 1.96
N CYS A 199 -6.16 10.71 2.24
CA CYS A 199 -5.77 9.44 1.64
C CYS A 199 -6.96 8.78 0.90
N ALA A 200 -6.65 8.03 -0.14
CA ALA A 200 -7.62 7.28 -0.92
C ALA A 200 -7.05 5.99 -1.48
N THR A 201 -7.89 4.97 -1.57
CA THR A 201 -7.51 3.67 -2.10
C THR A 201 -8.43 3.25 -3.25
N GLY A 202 -7.89 2.46 -4.16
CA GLY A 202 -8.64 1.86 -5.25
C GLY A 202 -7.88 0.72 -5.88
N SER A 203 -8.59 -0.33 -6.25
CA SER A 203 -7.99 -1.51 -6.88
C SER A 203 -8.39 -1.62 -8.34
N LYS A 204 -7.53 -2.23 -9.14
CA LYS A 204 -7.83 -2.55 -10.53
C LYS A 204 -7.09 -3.82 -10.94
N ARG A 205 -7.77 -4.62 -11.76
CA ARG A 205 -7.16 -5.75 -12.45
C ARG A 205 -6.78 -5.32 -13.87
N LYS A 206 -5.55 -5.64 -14.28
CA LYS A 206 -5.10 -5.49 -15.66
C LYS A 206 -5.93 -6.44 -16.52
N GLY A 207 -6.75 -5.88 -17.41
CA GLY A 207 -7.36 -6.65 -18.48
C GLY A 207 -6.27 -7.18 -19.41
N HIS A 208 -6.43 -8.43 -19.88
CA HIS A 208 -5.57 -9.01 -20.92
C HIS A 208 -5.59 -8.15 -22.19
#